data_AF-A0A9E5JHE2-F1
#
_entry.id   AF-A0A9E5JHE2-F1
#
_cell.length_a   1.000
_cell.length_b   1.000
_cell.length_c   1.000
_cell.angle_alpha   90.00
_cell.angle_beta   90.00
_cell.angle_gamma   90.00
#
_symmetry.space_group_name_H-M   'P 1'
#
loop_
_entity.id
_entity.type
_entity.pdbx_description
1 polymer ?
#
loop_
_entity_poly.entity_id
_entity_poly.type
_entity_poly.pdbx_seq_one_letter_code
_entity_poly.pdbx_strand_id
1 'polypeptide(L)'
;MVVGASGTFDVNGRTETVATISGSGAITLGAGTLTAGGTGDTSYSGVMSGTNGNFTKQGSGTLTLSGNNSHTGALTISAGTIAISEANDLAPATLTLSGGTLSATETLDLATSRPFALASGTSSSISVASGKQLGIAGVISGSDCHQHLHGKFDRVVGNADGRSRGDRRFARHHHDCEQRNVGVQPIRYLHALDGSVRQRRSHAVGHRHAGALGQQHLHRHDSRIRRHPATRRC
;
A
#
# COMPACT_ATOMS: atom_id res chain seq x y z
N MET A 1 2.59 24.83 16.00
CA MET A 1 2.20 24.98 17.41
C MET A 1 3.08 24.09 18.26
N VAL A 2 3.61 24.62 19.35
CA VAL A 2 4.40 23.85 20.33
C VAL A 2 3.57 23.78 21.61
N VAL A 3 3.28 22.57 22.10
CA VAL A 3 2.69 22.38 23.43
C VAL A 3 3.81 21.99 24.38
N GLY A 4 4.24 22.92 25.23
CA GLY A 4 5.29 22.68 26.22
C GLY A 4 4.87 21.62 27.24
N ALA A 5 5.82 20.98 27.93
CA ALA A 5 5.58 19.80 28.77
C ALA A 5 4.46 19.95 29.82
N SER A 6 4.30 21.13 30.41
CA SER A 6 3.24 21.44 31.37
C SER A 6 2.00 22.10 30.75
N GLY A 7 2.01 22.31 29.44
CA GLY A 7 0.92 22.91 28.69
C GLY A 7 -0.17 21.90 28.37
N THR A 8 -1.40 22.38 28.31
CA THR A 8 -2.53 21.66 27.72
C THR A 8 -3.12 22.52 26.62
N PHE A 9 -3.24 21.96 25.42
CA PHE A 9 -4.03 22.54 24.35
C PHE A 9 -5.40 21.87 24.32
N ASP A 10 -6.42 22.61 24.73
CA ASP A 10 -7.80 22.11 24.77
C ASP A 10 -8.60 22.59 23.56
N VAL A 11 -9.01 21.64 22.72
CA VAL A 11 -9.87 21.86 21.56
C VAL A 11 -11.33 22.07 21.99
N ASN A 12 -11.70 21.65 23.22
CA ASN A 12 -13.00 21.87 23.84
C ASN A 12 -14.19 21.48 22.92
N GLY A 13 -14.08 20.33 22.25
CA GLY A 13 -15.14 19.82 21.37
C GLY A 13 -15.31 20.55 20.03
N ARG A 14 -14.45 21.53 19.70
CA ARG A 14 -14.53 22.31 18.46
C ARG A 14 -13.73 21.69 17.32
N THR A 15 -13.83 22.29 16.14
CA THR A 15 -12.95 21.97 15.01
C THR A 15 -11.85 23.02 14.93
N GLU A 16 -10.60 22.60 15.10
CA GLU A 16 -9.43 23.48 15.07
C GLU A 16 -8.46 23.03 13.98
N THR A 17 -7.83 24.00 13.33
CA THR A 17 -6.77 23.73 12.35
C THR A 17 -5.50 24.48 12.74
N VAL A 18 -4.41 23.75 12.88
CA VAL A 18 -3.09 24.28 13.17
C VAL A 18 -2.15 23.92 12.03
N ALA A 19 -1.11 24.73 11.82
CA ALA A 19 -0.07 24.39 10.87
C ALA A 19 0.63 23.08 11.30
N THR A 20 1.33 23.08 12.43
CA THR A 20 1.99 21.87 12.94
C THR A 20 1.67 21.65 14.41
N ILE A 21 1.85 20.43 14.90
CA ILE A 21 1.88 20.11 16.33
C ILE A 21 3.26 19.57 16.70
N SER A 22 3.76 19.96 17.87
CA SER A 22 5.06 19.52 18.37
C SER A 22 5.14 19.72 19.89
N GLY A 23 6.10 19.07 20.53
CA GLY A 23 6.32 19.17 21.98
C GLY A 23 5.79 17.95 22.74
N SER A 24 5.68 18.10 24.06
CA SER A 24 5.38 17.00 24.99
C SER A 24 4.20 17.28 25.94
N GLY A 25 3.59 18.46 25.85
CA GLY A 25 2.37 18.77 26.61
C GLY A 25 1.14 18.05 26.06
N ALA A 26 0.06 18.08 26.83
CA ALA A 26 -1.17 17.36 26.50
C ALA A 26 -2.01 18.08 25.44
N ILE A 27 -2.72 17.30 24.62
CA ILE A 27 -3.79 17.79 23.75
C ILE A 27 -5.08 17.10 24.16
N THR A 28 -6.10 17.88 24.52
CA THR A 28 -7.45 17.38 24.83
C THR A 28 -8.38 17.73 23.68
N LEU A 29 -8.83 16.72 22.94
CA LEU A 29 -9.74 16.89 21.80
C LEU A 29 -11.19 17.09 22.25
N GLY A 30 -11.57 16.52 23.40
CA GLY A 30 -12.99 16.31 23.71
C GLY A 30 -13.67 15.48 22.62
N ALA A 31 -14.87 15.88 22.19
CA ALA A 31 -15.55 15.34 21.01
C ALA A 31 -15.23 16.13 19.71
N GLY A 32 -14.17 16.95 19.75
CA GLY A 32 -13.79 17.88 18.68
C GLY A 32 -12.94 17.25 17.60
N THR A 33 -12.47 18.06 16.66
CA THR A 33 -11.57 17.64 15.58
C THR A 33 -10.36 18.56 15.52
N LEU A 34 -9.15 18.02 15.64
CA LEU A 34 -7.91 18.76 15.41
C LEU A 34 -7.32 18.38 14.06
N THR A 35 -7.03 19.38 13.23
CA THR A 35 -6.32 19.19 11.96
C THR A 35 -4.92 19.81 12.04
N ALA A 36 -3.88 19.02 11.75
CA ALA A 36 -2.50 19.50 11.61
C ALA A 36 -2.09 19.47 10.13
N GLY A 37 -1.93 20.64 9.50
CA GLY A 37 -1.80 20.81 8.04
C GLY A 37 -0.41 21.16 7.48
N GLY A 38 0.64 21.04 8.26
CA GLY A 38 1.94 21.64 8.00
C GLY A 38 2.81 20.84 7.04
N THR A 39 3.79 21.53 6.46
CA THR A 39 4.74 20.97 5.49
C THR A 39 6.07 20.55 6.10
N GLY A 40 6.39 21.04 7.31
CA GLY A 40 7.62 20.70 8.02
C GLY A 40 7.49 19.44 8.88
N ASP A 41 8.62 18.75 9.06
CA ASP A 41 8.69 17.58 9.92
C ASP A 41 8.65 18.00 11.40
N THR A 42 7.83 17.29 12.18
CA THR A 42 7.61 17.59 13.60
C THR A 42 7.50 16.32 14.42
N SER A 43 7.82 16.43 15.71
CA SER A 43 7.64 15.35 16.69
C SER A 43 6.76 15.84 17.84
N TYR A 44 5.76 15.02 18.17
CA TYR A 44 4.86 15.21 19.29
C TYR A 44 4.89 13.96 20.16
N SER A 45 5.35 14.14 21.39
CA SER A 45 5.51 13.09 22.41
C SER A 45 4.51 13.21 23.56
N GLY A 46 3.65 14.22 23.51
CA GLY A 46 2.58 14.41 24.48
C GLY A 46 1.43 13.43 24.28
N VAL A 47 0.52 13.40 25.24
CA VAL A 47 -0.69 12.57 25.17
C VAL A 47 -1.80 13.35 24.48
N MET A 48 -2.35 12.80 23.40
CA MET A 48 -3.58 13.25 22.76
C MET A 48 -4.75 12.40 23.27
N SER A 49 -5.74 13.04 23.89
CA SER A 49 -6.86 12.37 24.54
C SER A 49 -8.20 12.97 24.13
N GLY A 50 -9.30 12.22 24.27
CA GLY A 50 -10.64 12.73 24.02
C GLY A 50 -11.63 11.66 23.54
N THR A 51 -12.79 11.61 24.15
CA THR A 51 -13.87 10.69 23.74
C THR A 51 -14.51 11.18 22.45
N ASN A 52 -14.47 10.36 21.40
CA ASN A 52 -14.91 10.70 20.04
C ASN A 52 -14.14 11.88 19.41
N GLY A 53 -12.98 12.24 19.99
CA GLY A 53 -12.10 13.27 19.48
C GLY A 53 -11.37 12.79 18.23
N ASN A 54 -11.49 13.53 17.14
CA ASN A 54 -10.88 13.19 15.87
C ASN A 54 -9.56 13.93 15.66
N PHE A 55 -8.61 13.26 15.01
CA PHE A 55 -7.38 13.87 14.58
C PHE A 55 -7.20 13.68 13.07
N THR A 56 -6.85 14.76 12.38
CA THR A 56 -6.61 14.75 10.93
C THR A 56 -5.21 15.27 10.64
N LYS A 57 -4.38 14.44 10.02
CA LYS A 57 -3.10 14.86 9.46
C LYS A 57 -3.27 15.26 8.01
N GLN A 58 -2.89 16.50 7.73
CA GLN A 58 -2.82 17.12 6.41
C GLN A 58 -1.43 17.72 6.20
N GLY A 59 -1.20 18.28 5.00
CA GLY A 59 0.10 18.84 4.62
C GLY A 59 1.14 17.77 4.35
N SER A 60 2.22 18.15 3.67
CA SER A 60 3.24 17.22 3.16
C SER A 60 4.25 16.75 4.21
N GLY A 61 4.31 17.39 5.39
CA GLY A 61 5.33 17.08 6.40
C GLY A 61 5.11 15.74 7.11
N THR A 62 6.15 15.27 7.78
CA THR A 62 6.11 14.09 8.66
C THR A 62 5.77 14.51 10.09
N LEU A 63 4.77 13.88 10.68
CA LEU A 63 4.47 13.98 12.11
C LEU A 63 4.87 12.68 12.79
N THR A 64 5.88 12.73 13.64
CA THR A 64 6.25 11.61 14.50
C THR A 64 5.43 11.67 15.78
N LEU A 65 4.62 10.65 16.03
CA LEU A 65 3.89 10.46 17.27
C LEU A 65 4.64 9.43 18.11
N SER A 66 4.92 9.77 19.35
CA SER A 66 5.60 8.89 20.32
C SER A 66 4.98 8.95 21.72
N GLY A 67 3.82 9.58 21.83
CA GLY A 67 3.05 9.63 23.07
C GLY A 67 2.03 8.49 23.13
N ASN A 68 1.75 8.01 24.33
CA ASN A 68 0.68 7.05 24.57
C ASN A 68 -0.69 7.74 24.42
N ASN A 69 -1.21 7.79 23.20
CA ASN A 69 -2.45 8.48 22.89
C ASN A 69 -3.67 7.69 23.41
N SER A 70 -4.79 8.38 23.61
CA SER A 70 -6.00 7.80 24.18
C SER A 70 -7.29 8.43 23.64
N HIS A 71 -7.25 9.01 22.44
CA HIS A 71 -8.45 9.56 21.80
C HIS A 71 -9.24 8.45 21.10
N THR A 72 -10.56 8.41 21.28
CA THR A 72 -11.39 7.33 20.73
C THR A 72 -12.11 7.71 19.45
N GLY A 73 -11.88 8.89 18.89
CA GLY A 73 -12.39 9.25 17.57
C GLY A 73 -11.55 8.70 16.42
N ALA A 74 -11.83 9.18 15.22
CA ALA A 74 -11.14 8.77 14.00
C ALA A 74 -9.78 9.47 13.87
N LEU A 75 -8.80 8.73 13.33
CA LEU A 75 -7.55 9.29 12.82
C LEU A 75 -7.58 9.24 11.30
N THR A 76 -7.49 10.39 10.65
CA THR A 76 -7.42 10.48 9.19
C THR A 76 -6.05 10.99 8.76
N ILE A 77 -5.36 10.26 7.89
CA ILE A 77 -4.14 10.70 7.23
C ILE A 77 -4.47 11.08 5.79
N SER A 78 -4.82 12.35 5.58
CA SER A 78 -5.22 12.88 4.27
C SER A 78 -4.02 13.26 3.40
N ALA A 79 -2.87 13.62 4.00
CA ALA A 79 -1.63 13.92 3.29
C ALA A 79 -0.40 13.82 4.21
N GLY A 80 0.78 13.71 3.60
CA GLY A 80 2.06 13.62 4.29
C GLY A 80 2.23 12.29 5.01
N THR A 81 2.98 12.29 6.11
CA THR A 81 3.34 11.06 6.83
C THR A 81 3.01 11.16 8.31
N ILE A 82 2.46 10.11 8.90
CA ILE A 82 2.53 9.85 10.35
C ILE A 82 3.55 8.74 10.58
N ALA A 83 4.56 9.01 11.41
CA ALA A 83 5.54 8.03 11.83
C ALA A 83 5.26 7.57 13.27
N ILE A 84 5.29 6.25 13.50
CA ILE A 84 5.05 5.62 14.79
C ILE A 84 6.07 4.52 15.08
N SER A 85 6.32 4.29 16.36
CA SER A 85 7.14 3.19 16.88
C SER A 85 6.32 2.19 17.69
N GLU A 86 5.16 2.59 18.21
CA GLU A 86 4.28 1.77 19.03
C GLU A 86 2.82 1.88 18.56
N ALA A 87 2.01 0.86 18.83
CA ALA A 87 0.59 0.86 18.43
C ALA A 87 -0.23 1.94 19.16
N ASN A 88 0.18 2.28 20.39
CA ASN A 88 -0.46 3.31 21.21
C ASN A 88 -0.12 4.74 20.75
N ASP A 89 0.88 4.91 19.88
CA ASP A 89 1.20 6.21 19.26
C ASP A 89 0.06 6.72 18.39
N LEU A 90 -0.85 5.85 17.93
CA LEU A 90 -2.03 6.27 17.19
C LEU A 90 -3.24 6.40 18.12
N ALA A 91 -3.63 5.32 18.79
CA ALA A 91 -4.83 5.19 19.62
C ALA A 91 -6.24 5.50 19.03
N PRO A 92 -6.52 5.73 17.72
CA PRO A 92 -7.90 5.94 17.27
C PRO A 92 -8.77 4.69 17.36
N ALA A 93 -10.09 4.90 17.38
CA ALA A 93 -11.07 3.85 17.13
C ALA A 93 -11.11 3.40 15.67
N THR A 94 -10.82 4.30 14.71
CA THR A 94 -10.72 3.99 13.28
C THR A 94 -9.53 4.73 12.68
N LEU A 95 -8.70 4.03 11.91
CA LEU A 95 -7.61 4.63 11.14
C LEU A 95 -7.97 4.66 9.65
N THR A 96 -7.97 5.85 9.06
CA THR A 96 -8.25 6.06 7.63
C THR A 96 -7.04 6.66 6.93
N LEU A 97 -6.55 6.02 5.87
CA LEU A 97 -5.62 6.65 4.93
C LEU A 97 -6.40 7.19 3.73
N SER A 98 -6.23 8.49 3.46
CA SER A 98 -6.94 9.21 2.39
C SER A 98 -5.98 10.08 1.57
N GLY A 99 -4.79 9.56 1.28
CA GLY A 99 -3.75 10.25 0.48
C GLY A 99 -2.42 10.44 1.20
N GLY A 100 -2.30 10.00 2.45
CA GLY A 100 -1.06 10.04 3.21
C GLY A 100 -0.42 8.67 3.45
N THR A 101 0.67 8.70 4.22
CA THR A 101 1.50 7.54 4.54
C THR A 101 1.49 7.25 6.04
N LEU A 102 1.25 5.99 6.41
CA LEU A 102 1.60 5.50 7.74
C LEU A 102 2.99 4.88 7.68
N SER A 103 3.91 5.33 8.53
CA SER A 103 5.28 4.82 8.61
C SER A 103 5.51 4.15 9.96
N ALA A 104 5.74 2.84 9.97
CA ALA A 104 6.16 2.10 11.15
C ALA A 104 7.70 2.03 11.19
N THR A 105 8.29 2.65 12.20
CA THR A 105 9.75 2.69 12.37
C THR A 105 10.28 1.48 13.16
N GLU A 106 9.40 0.77 13.86
CA GLU A 106 9.69 -0.40 14.68
C GLU A 106 8.78 -1.58 14.33
N THR A 107 9.11 -2.76 14.87
CA THR A 107 8.24 -3.93 14.72
C THR A 107 7.07 -3.80 15.69
N LEU A 108 5.86 -3.67 15.17
CA LEU A 108 4.65 -3.52 15.98
C LEU A 108 3.45 -4.19 15.33
N ASP A 109 2.45 -4.53 16.14
CA ASP A 109 1.18 -5.07 15.68
C ASP A 109 0.05 -4.12 16.04
N LEU A 110 -0.72 -3.69 15.03
CA LEU A 110 -1.94 -2.91 15.19
C LEU A 110 -3.18 -3.79 15.41
N ALA A 111 -2.98 -5.12 15.50
CA ALA A 111 -4.02 -6.13 15.58
C ALA A 111 -5.13 -5.85 16.61
N THR A 112 -6.37 -5.98 16.12
CA THR A 112 -7.66 -6.11 16.85
C THR A 112 -8.24 -4.86 17.53
N SER A 113 -7.56 -3.72 17.52
CA SER A 113 -8.06 -2.53 18.25
C SER A 113 -8.86 -1.53 17.40
N ARG A 114 -8.86 -1.64 16.06
CA ARG A 114 -9.49 -0.64 15.18
C ARG A 114 -9.71 -1.12 13.74
N PRO A 115 -10.82 -0.74 13.08
CA PRO A 115 -10.94 -0.84 11.62
C PRO A 115 -9.87 0.01 10.93
N PHE A 116 -9.33 -0.53 9.83
CA PHE A 116 -8.41 0.17 8.96
C PHE A 116 -9.11 0.45 7.62
N ALA A 117 -9.18 1.72 7.23
CA ALA A 117 -9.89 2.14 6.03
C ALA A 117 -8.92 2.80 5.02
N LEU A 118 -9.09 2.47 3.75
CA LEU A 118 -8.45 3.13 2.61
C LEU A 118 -9.51 3.93 1.84
N ALA A 119 -9.32 5.24 1.71
CA ALA A 119 -10.22 6.08 0.95
C ALA A 119 -9.98 5.95 -0.56
N SER A 120 -11.07 5.97 -1.33
CA SER A 120 -11.07 5.85 -2.78
C SER A 120 -10.40 7.03 -3.48
N GLY A 121 -9.66 6.79 -4.56
CA GLY A 121 -9.21 7.84 -5.46
C GLY A 121 -8.06 8.68 -4.92
N THR A 122 -7.35 8.16 -3.91
CA THR A 122 -6.16 8.80 -3.33
C THR A 122 -5.01 7.81 -3.23
N SER A 123 -3.77 8.27 -3.43
CA SER A 123 -2.59 7.43 -3.25
C SER A 123 -2.21 7.39 -1.77
N SER A 124 -2.71 6.36 -1.07
CA SER A 124 -2.32 6.08 0.32
C SER A 124 -1.21 5.04 0.36
N SER A 125 -0.30 5.15 1.32
CA SER A 125 0.78 4.16 1.45
C SER A 125 1.06 3.75 2.90
N ILE A 126 1.67 2.58 3.06
CA ILE A 126 2.19 2.09 4.33
C ILE A 126 3.68 1.81 4.11
N SER A 127 4.52 2.39 4.96
CA SER A 127 5.97 2.22 4.96
C SER A 127 6.39 1.51 6.23
N VAL A 128 7.33 0.57 6.12
CA VAL A 128 7.87 -0.17 7.27
C VAL A 128 9.39 -0.11 7.18
N ALA A 129 10.04 0.27 8.27
CA ALA A 129 11.50 0.36 8.32
C ALA A 129 12.17 -1.00 8.02
N SER A 130 13.38 -0.94 7.46
CA SER A 130 14.13 -2.13 7.05
C SER A 130 14.31 -3.13 8.20
N GLY A 131 13.97 -4.39 7.97
CA GLY A 131 14.08 -5.46 8.98
C GLY A 131 13.00 -5.43 10.06
N LYS A 132 12.01 -4.53 9.96
CA LYS A 132 10.85 -4.47 10.87
C LYS A 132 9.62 -5.12 10.23
N GLN A 133 8.59 -5.34 11.04
CA GLN A 133 7.29 -5.84 10.59
C GLN A 133 6.16 -5.00 11.17
N LEU A 134 5.16 -4.73 10.35
CA LEU A 134 3.89 -4.14 10.79
C LEU A 134 2.79 -5.20 10.65
N GLY A 135 2.21 -5.60 11.78
CA GLY A 135 0.99 -6.38 11.82
C GLY A 135 -0.22 -5.47 11.70
N ILE A 136 -1.17 -5.81 10.83
CA ILE A 136 -2.50 -5.21 10.80
C ILE A 136 -3.48 -6.36 10.86
N ALA A 137 -4.23 -6.48 11.96
CA ALA A 137 -5.32 -7.43 12.08
C ALA A 137 -6.64 -6.69 12.26
N GLY A 138 -7.61 -7.04 11.42
CA GLY A 138 -8.91 -6.38 11.34
C GLY A 138 -9.43 -6.35 9.91
N VAL A 139 -10.61 -5.78 9.72
CA VAL A 139 -11.14 -5.54 8.38
C VAL A 139 -10.37 -4.37 7.76
N ILE A 140 -9.75 -4.62 6.60
CA ILE A 140 -9.24 -3.55 5.72
C ILE A 140 -10.39 -3.21 4.77
N SER A 141 -11.02 -2.06 4.99
CA SER A 141 -12.17 -1.56 4.21
C SER A 141 -11.71 -0.51 3.19
N GLY A 142 -12.39 -0.40 2.04
CA GLY A 142 -12.11 0.64 1.03
C GLY A 142 -12.20 0.15 -0.40
N SER A 143 -12.53 1.04 -1.35
CA SER A 143 -12.64 0.69 -2.78
C SER A 143 -11.31 0.28 -3.41
N ASP A 144 -10.20 0.72 -2.82
CA ASP A 144 -8.85 0.49 -3.35
C ASP A 144 -8.20 -0.75 -2.69
N CYS A 145 -8.95 -1.45 -1.83
CA CYS A 145 -8.56 -2.71 -1.20
C CYS A 145 -8.21 -3.82 -2.22
N HIS A 146 -8.60 -3.65 -3.50
CA HIS A 146 -8.38 -4.64 -4.56
C HIS A 146 -7.32 -4.26 -5.62
N GLN A 147 -6.61 -3.12 -5.53
CA GLN A 147 -5.76 -2.66 -6.64
C GLN A 147 -4.26 -2.96 -6.51
N HIS A 148 -3.82 -3.69 -5.48
CA HIS A 148 -2.39 -4.03 -5.34
C HIS A 148 -2.10 -5.41 -4.73
N LEU A 149 -2.74 -6.47 -5.22
CA LEU A 149 -2.27 -7.85 -4.99
C LEU A 149 -1.55 -8.46 -6.22
N HIS A 150 -1.09 -7.61 -7.15
CA HIS A 150 -0.21 -8.02 -8.26
C HIS A 150 1.27 -7.88 -7.87
N GLY A 151 1.67 -8.56 -6.80
CA GLY A 151 3.05 -8.54 -6.33
C GLY A 151 3.35 -9.77 -5.47
N LYS A 152 3.74 -10.87 -6.13
CA LYS A 152 4.28 -12.09 -5.51
C LYS A 152 3.46 -12.67 -4.35
N PHE A 153 2.38 -13.39 -4.67
CA PHE A 153 2.10 -14.59 -3.91
C PHE A 153 3.17 -15.62 -4.30
N ASP A 154 4.21 -15.74 -3.48
CA ASP A 154 5.02 -16.95 -3.52
C ASP A 154 4.07 -18.11 -3.19
N ARG A 155 3.77 -18.89 -4.23
CA ARG A 155 3.21 -20.24 -4.24
C ARG A 155 2.69 -20.69 -2.87
N VAL A 156 1.37 -20.64 -2.67
CA VAL A 156 0.74 -21.51 -1.66
C VAL A 156 1.14 -22.94 -2.04
N VAL A 157 2.06 -23.51 -1.28
CA VAL A 157 2.45 -24.92 -1.43
C VAL A 157 1.29 -25.72 -0.88
N GLY A 158 0.32 -26.04 -1.74
CA GLY A 158 -0.62 -27.13 -1.49
C GLY A 158 0.18 -28.42 -1.44
N ASN A 159 0.13 -29.10 -0.29
CA ASN A 159 0.67 -30.44 -0.16
C ASN A 159 -0.02 -31.38 -1.16
N ALA A 160 0.74 -32.36 -1.64
CA ALA A 160 0.43 -33.21 -2.80
C ALA A 160 -0.98 -33.81 -2.77
N ASP A 161 -1.68 -33.74 -3.91
CA ASP A 161 -2.21 -34.92 -4.61
C ASP A 161 -2.61 -34.52 -6.04
N GLY A 162 -1.90 -35.10 -7.00
CA GLY A 162 -1.98 -34.71 -8.41
C GLY A 162 -3.31 -35.08 -9.05
N ARG A 163 -3.94 -34.10 -9.72
CA ARG A 163 -4.70 -34.19 -10.99
C ARG A 163 -5.41 -32.86 -11.25
N SER A 164 -4.79 -31.95 -11.99
CA SER A 164 -5.49 -30.78 -12.56
C SER A 164 -5.89 -31.09 -14.00
N ARG A 165 -7.08 -31.67 -14.19
CA ARG A 165 -7.77 -31.62 -15.50
C ARG A 165 -8.25 -30.18 -15.69
N GLY A 166 -7.90 -29.59 -16.82
CA GLY A 166 -8.17 -28.19 -17.11
C GLY A 166 -9.66 -27.86 -17.08
N ASP A 167 -9.99 -26.69 -16.53
CA ASP A 167 -11.33 -26.13 -16.68
C ASP A 167 -11.26 -24.65 -17.02
N ARG A 168 -11.73 -24.34 -18.24
CA ARG A 168 -11.77 -23.03 -18.87
C ARG A 168 -12.99 -22.25 -18.38
N ARG A 169 -12.96 -21.72 -17.16
CA ARG A 169 -13.99 -20.79 -16.68
C ARG A 169 -13.39 -19.52 -16.08
N PHE A 170 -12.64 -18.80 -16.90
CA PHE A 170 -12.40 -17.36 -16.72
C PHE A 170 -13.37 -16.59 -17.63
N ALA A 171 -14.62 -16.44 -17.19
CA ALA A 171 -15.52 -15.46 -17.77
C ALA A 171 -16.55 -15.02 -16.73
N ARG A 172 -16.51 -13.72 -16.43
CA ARG A 172 -17.54 -12.91 -15.74
C ARG A 172 -17.75 -13.19 -14.26
N HIS A 173 -17.13 -12.35 -13.43
CA HIS A 173 -17.84 -11.62 -12.39
C HIS A 173 -17.05 -10.35 -12.03
N HIS A 174 -17.48 -9.23 -12.60
CA HIS A 174 -17.22 -7.91 -12.05
C HIS A 174 -18.42 -7.54 -11.17
N HIS A 175 -18.15 -6.87 -10.06
CA HIS A 175 -19.09 -6.41 -9.03
C HIS A 175 -19.74 -7.53 -8.20
N ASP A 176 -19.02 -8.00 -7.18
CA ASP A 176 -19.54 -7.93 -5.81
C ASP A 176 -18.38 -8.15 -4.82
N CYS A 177 -18.10 -7.15 -3.98
CA CYS A 177 -17.27 -7.36 -2.79
C CYS A 177 -18.21 -7.78 -1.66
N GLU A 178 -18.87 -8.92 -1.84
CA GLU A 178 -19.75 -9.50 -0.82
C GLU A 178 -18.92 -10.42 0.08
N GLN A 179 -18.92 -10.03 1.36
CA GLN A 179 -18.35 -10.66 2.54
C GLN A 179 -18.12 -12.19 2.48
N ARG A 180 -16.97 -12.62 1.96
CA ARG A 180 -16.40 -13.91 2.37
C ARG A 180 -15.50 -13.69 3.56
N ASN A 181 -16.08 -13.91 4.72
CA ASN A 181 -15.41 -14.11 6.00
C ASN A 181 -14.47 -15.34 5.88
N VAL A 182 -13.30 -15.17 5.26
CA VAL A 182 -12.26 -16.21 5.19
C VAL A 182 -11.35 -16.01 6.40
N GLY A 183 -11.22 -17.07 7.21
CA GLY A 183 -10.58 -17.07 8.52
C GLY A 183 -9.34 -16.19 8.64
N VAL A 184 -9.38 -15.35 9.67
CA VAL A 184 -8.36 -14.36 10.05
C VAL A 184 -6.99 -15.03 10.18
N GLN A 185 -6.10 -14.74 9.23
CA GLN A 185 -4.66 -14.92 9.39
C GLN A 185 -4.00 -13.55 9.18
N PRO A 186 -3.11 -13.10 10.09
CA PRO A 186 -2.47 -11.79 9.95
C PRO A 186 -1.60 -11.77 8.69
N ILE A 187 -1.84 -10.77 7.82
CA ILE A 187 -1.01 -10.53 6.64
C ILE A 187 0.33 -9.96 7.15
N ARG A 188 1.37 -10.79 7.18
CA ARG A 188 2.73 -10.37 7.57
C ARG A 188 3.44 -9.76 6.36
N TYR A 189 3.74 -8.47 6.42
CA TYR A 189 4.56 -7.82 5.40
C TYR A 189 6.05 -7.97 5.75
N LEU A 190 6.77 -8.80 4.98
CA LEU A 190 8.23 -8.87 5.00
C LEU A 190 8.79 -8.12 3.81
N HIS A 191 9.60 -7.08 4.04
CA HIS A 191 10.41 -6.50 2.98
C HIS A 191 11.68 -7.35 2.81
N ALA A 192 11.80 -8.08 1.70
CA ALA A 192 13.00 -8.83 1.37
C ALA A 192 14.14 -7.85 0.98
N LEU A 193 15.32 -8.05 1.56
CA LEU A 193 16.54 -7.31 1.23
C LEU A 193 17.01 -7.67 -0.18
N ASP A 194 17.38 -6.65 -0.95
CA ASP A 194 18.08 -6.76 -2.23
C ASP A 194 19.42 -7.48 -2.01
N GLY A 195 19.69 -8.50 -2.83
CA GLY A 195 20.74 -9.49 -2.59
C GLY A 195 21.19 -10.21 -3.85
N SER A 196 21.98 -9.51 -4.67
CA SER A 196 22.96 -10.05 -5.63
C SER A 196 22.42 -10.87 -6.83
N VAL A 197 22.23 -10.19 -7.96
CA VAL A 197 22.20 -10.82 -9.29
C VAL A 197 23.58 -11.41 -9.59
N ARG A 198 23.82 -12.67 -9.22
CA ARG A 198 24.98 -13.42 -9.70
C ARG A 198 24.76 -13.79 -11.18
N GLN A 199 25.57 -13.17 -12.03
CA GLN A 199 25.80 -13.46 -13.45
C GLN A 199 25.66 -14.95 -13.81
N ARG A 200 24.65 -15.29 -14.62
CA ARG A 200 24.75 -16.46 -15.49
C ARG A 200 25.49 -16.04 -16.76
N ARG A 201 26.79 -16.31 -16.78
CA ARG A 201 27.59 -16.35 -18.02
C ARG A 201 26.98 -17.42 -18.93
N SER A 202 26.22 -17.01 -19.93
CA SER A 202 25.79 -17.88 -21.02
C SER A 202 27.04 -18.31 -21.80
N HIS A 203 27.45 -19.57 -21.59
CA HIS A 203 28.46 -20.21 -22.41
C HIS A 203 27.93 -20.33 -23.84
N ALA A 204 28.62 -19.66 -24.77
CA ALA A 204 28.49 -19.91 -26.19
C ALA A 204 29.04 -21.31 -26.49
N VAL A 205 28.18 -22.24 -26.88
CA VAL A 205 28.59 -23.51 -27.50
C VAL A 205 28.65 -23.25 -29.00
N GLY A 206 29.88 -23.08 -29.50
CA GLY A 206 30.18 -23.09 -30.92
C GLY A 206 30.18 -24.53 -31.43
N HIS A 207 29.24 -24.86 -32.31
CA HIS A 207 29.34 -26.06 -33.16
C HIS A 207 29.95 -25.66 -34.50
N ARG A 208 31.20 -26.07 -34.73
CA ARG A 208 31.83 -26.17 -36.05
C ARG A 208 31.89 -27.64 -36.47
N HIS A 209 31.41 -27.95 -37.67
CA HIS A 209 32.00 -28.85 -38.68
C HIS A 209 31.04 -28.90 -39.88
N ALA A 210 31.42 -28.34 -41.05
CA ALA A 210 32.00 -29.03 -42.24
C ALA A 210 31.01 -30.03 -42.88
N GLY A 211 30.69 -30.08 -44.18
CA GLY A 211 31.16 -29.48 -45.44
C GLY A 211 30.81 -30.47 -46.58
N ALA A 212 30.41 -30.00 -47.78
CA ALA A 212 30.35 -30.66 -49.12
C ALA A 212 29.10 -30.16 -49.90
N LEU A 213 29.22 -29.35 -50.97
CA LEU A 213 29.55 -29.64 -52.39
C LEU A 213 28.42 -30.30 -53.22
N GLY A 214 28.04 -29.64 -54.32
CA GLY A 214 27.20 -30.17 -55.42
C GLY A 214 26.07 -29.20 -55.86
N GLN A 215 26.36 -28.15 -56.64
CA GLN A 215 26.25 -28.04 -58.11
C GLN A 215 24.83 -28.11 -58.74
N GLN A 216 24.50 -27.01 -59.44
CA GLN A 216 23.69 -26.86 -60.67
C GLN A 216 22.18 -27.15 -60.62
N HIS A 217 21.33 -26.17 -60.96
CA HIS A 217 20.83 -25.97 -62.34
C HIS A 217 19.78 -24.85 -62.40
N LEU A 218 19.85 -24.04 -63.47
CA LEU A 218 18.90 -22.99 -63.87
C LEU A 218 17.44 -23.46 -63.90
N HIS A 219 16.51 -22.62 -63.42
CA HIS A 219 15.38 -22.18 -64.26
C HIS A 219 14.79 -20.84 -63.83
N ARG A 220 14.78 -19.91 -64.79
CA ARG A 220 13.97 -18.69 -64.80
C ARG A 220 12.50 -19.06 -64.72
N HIS A 221 11.69 -18.26 -64.02
CA HIS A 221 10.46 -17.73 -64.61
C HIS A 221 10.03 -16.44 -63.91
N ASP A 222 10.16 -15.37 -64.68
CA ASP A 222 9.59 -14.04 -64.51
C ASP A 222 8.07 -14.12 -64.72
N SER A 223 7.25 -13.44 -63.90
CA SER A 223 5.85 -13.07 -64.23
C SER A 223 5.26 -12.06 -63.22
N ARG A 224 5.67 -10.81 -63.43
CA ARG A 224 4.86 -9.58 -63.48
C ARG A 224 3.30 -9.68 -63.48
N ILE A 225 2.71 -8.81 -62.65
CA ILE A 225 1.59 -7.86 -62.93
C ILE A 225 0.14 -8.44 -63.02
N ARG A 226 -0.79 -7.93 -62.18
CA ARG A 226 -1.93 -7.04 -62.55
C ARG A 226 -2.88 -6.74 -61.38
N ARG A 227 -2.91 -5.46 -60.99
CA ARG A 227 -4.04 -4.78 -60.34
C ARG A 227 -5.17 -4.63 -61.37
N HIS A 228 -6.45 -4.76 -60.97
CA HIS A 228 -7.61 -4.00 -61.49
C HIS A 228 -8.95 -4.36 -60.81
N PRO A 229 -10.06 -3.60 -60.98
CA PRO A 229 -10.60 -2.72 -59.95
C PRO A 229 -12.07 -3.00 -59.57
N ALA A 230 -12.60 -2.16 -58.67
CA ALA A 230 -13.99 -2.09 -58.25
C ALA A 230 -15.00 -1.89 -59.39
N THR A 231 -16.16 -2.54 -59.26
CA THR A 231 -17.41 -2.13 -59.89
C THR A 231 -18.57 -2.25 -58.88
N ARG A 232 -19.22 -1.10 -58.68
CA ARG A 232 -20.55 -0.91 -58.07
C ARG A 232 -21.62 -1.73 -58.81
N ARG A 233 -22.69 -2.11 -58.12
CA ARG A 233 -24.07 -2.04 -58.66
C ARG A 233 -25.11 -1.93 -57.53
N CYS A 234 -26.04 -1.01 -57.81
CA CYS A 234 -27.40 -0.76 -57.29
C CYS A 234 -27.57 -0.53 -55.79
#